data_AF-A0A9P5LIC9-F1
#
_entry.id   AF-A0A9P5LIC9-F1
#
_cell.length_a   1.000
_cell.length_b   1.000
_cell.length_c   1.000
_cell.angle_alpha   90.00
_cell.angle_beta   90.00
_cell.angle_gamma   90.00
#
_symmetry.space_group_name_H-M   'P 1'
#
loop_
_entity.id
_entity.type
_entity.pdbx_description
1 polymer ?
#
loop_
_entity_poly.entity_id
_entity_poly.type
_entity_poly.pdbx_seq_one_letter_code
_entity_poly.pdbx_strand_id
1 'polypeptide(L)'
;MASYAPPRLFECLPYDIHFEVVRHLDFVSALKLASTTRFFHQTLDPRVIHSGEEVEKFIRERDKADQSRVEGLFACYHCYRFLPKDRFAKKATFERQSKKGQKITDEGRRYCFDCSAKYRVYEHLRPISNGKLRYYFCHNCGQYKTKSAKCEGPPLDIDWEHDEVPASCGLKPVTQRSGLDTLPAHLLKMIVSHIGYDDALHLAMVTRTLKETVQPVKWVALHTRFRFLRDKWAMDTLDVEIDAMEAFPCYMCCRTRPRSKFTKNQLHMVDKYRQSSWKMRCQGCVQRIYHGHGKNLMKTEYKRRRMCEICKCVRRGRETCGGCMELYVKGAIDRRTMYPDTTLNRHHDYGIFLNRLDGLFDGQDWEEG
;
A
#
# COMPACT_ATOMS: atom_id res chain seq x y z
N MET A 1 13.61 -30.37 13.32
CA MET A 1 12.28 -29.73 13.32
C MET A 1 12.31 -28.62 14.37
N ALA A 2 11.90 -27.39 14.05
CA ALA A 2 11.88 -26.32 15.05
C ALA A 2 10.66 -26.52 15.98
N SER A 3 10.91 -26.68 17.28
CA SER A 3 9.85 -26.73 18.28
C SER A 3 9.22 -25.33 18.40
N TYR A 4 8.00 -25.17 17.89
CA TYR A 4 7.20 -23.98 18.15
C TYR A 4 6.62 -24.09 19.56
N ALA A 5 7.25 -23.40 20.51
CA ALA A 5 6.60 -23.16 21.80
C ALA A 5 5.27 -22.43 21.56
N PRO A 6 4.18 -22.81 22.24
CA PRO A 6 2.89 -22.14 22.07
C PRO A 6 3.01 -20.65 22.44
N PRO A 7 2.35 -19.75 21.70
CA PRO A 7 2.38 -18.32 22.00
C PRO A 7 1.83 -18.07 23.41
N ARG A 8 2.42 -17.11 24.12
CA ARG A 8 2.01 -16.83 25.50
C ARG A 8 0.63 -16.17 25.49
N LEU A 9 -0.19 -16.43 26.52
CA LEU A 9 -1.56 -15.89 26.61
C LEU A 9 -1.64 -14.38 26.38
N PHE A 10 -0.65 -13.62 26.87
CA PHE A 10 -0.56 -12.17 26.68
C PHE A 10 -0.27 -11.76 25.22
N GLU A 11 0.50 -12.54 24.45
CA GLU A 11 0.78 -12.27 23.02
C GLU A 11 -0.46 -12.48 22.13
N CYS A 12 -1.44 -13.26 22.60
CA CYS A 12 -2.67 -13.55 21.87
C CYS A 12 -3.77 -12.50 22.07
N LEU A 13 -3.56 -11.48 22.90
CA LEU A 13 -4.54 -10.39 23.09
C LEU A 13 -4.61 -9.48 21.85
N PRO A 14 -5.75 -8.81 21.60
CA PRO A 14 -5.85 -7.78 20.57
C PRO A 14 -4.87 -6.62 20.80
N TYR A 15 -4.41 -6.01 19.70
CA TYR A 15 -3.45 -4.90 19.73
C TYR A 15 -3.91 -3.74 20.63
N ASP A 16 -5.21 -3.43 20.62
CA ASP A 16 -5.78 -2.32 21.40
C ASP A 16 -5.58 -2.53 22.91
N ILE A 17 -5.60 -3.79 23.37
CA ILE A 17 -5.31 -4.16 24.76
C ILE A 17 -3.82 -4.03 25.07
N HIS A 18 -2.93 -4.40 24.14
CA HIS A 18 -1.49 -4.16 24.31
C HIS A 18 -1.18 -2.65 24.38
N PHE A 19 -1.79 -1.86 23.51
CA PHE A 19 -1.65 -0.42 23.46
C PHE A 19 -2.09 0.23 24.78
N GLU A 20 -3.28 -0.11 25.27
CA GLU A 20 -3.80 0.44 26.53
C GLU A 20 -2.93 0.01 27.73
N VAL A 21 -2.49 -1.24 27.81
CA VAL A 21 -1.53 -1.68 28.85
C VAL A 21 -0.24 -0.87 28.80
N VAL A 22 0.35 -0.68 27.61
CA VAL A 22 1.60 0.08 27.46
C VAL A 22 1.43 1.55 27.85
N ARG A 23 0.28 2.15 27.55
CA ARG A 23 -0.05 3.53 27.91
C ARG A 23 -0.05 3.77 29.43
N HIS A 24 -0.32 2.74 30.25
CA HIS A 24 -0.28 2.81 31.72
C HIS A 24 1.08 2.38 32.32
N LEU A 25 2.05 1.95 31.51
CA LEU A 25 3.42 1.70 31.95
C LEU A 25 4.23 3.00 31.95
N ASP A 26 5.38 3.03 32.63
CA ASP A 26 6.38 4.05 32.36
C ASP A 26 7.16 3.70 31.08
N PHE A 27 7.77 4.71 30.42
CA PHE A 27 8.52 4.50 29.17
C PHE A 27 9.61 3.42 29.30
N VAL A 28 10.20 3.25 30.49
CA VAL A 28 11.22 2.22 30.77
C VAL A 28 10.61 0.83 30.78
N SER A 29 9.44 0.62 31.41
CA SER A 29 8.76 -0.68 31.40
C SER A 29 8.12 -0.97 30.05
N ALA A 30 7.64 0.03 29.33
CA ALA A 30 7.21 -0.10 27.93
C ALA A 30 8.35 -0.58 27.02
N LEU A 31 9.56 0.00 27.14
CA LEU A 31 10.76 -0.47 26.43
C LEU A 31 11.15 -1.90 26.83
N LYS A 32 11.11 -2.23 28.12
CA LYS A 32 11.38 -3.60 28.60
C LYS A 32 10.38 -4.58 27.98
N LEU A 33 9.09 -4.30 28.03
CA LEU A 33 8.03 -5.12 27.43
C LEU A 33 8.25 -5.32 25.93
N ALA A 34 8.49 -4.24 25.18
CA ALA A 34 8.82 -4.29 23.75
C ALA A 34 10.10 -5.10 23.44
N SER A 35 11.03 -5.23 24.39
CA SER A 35 12.23 -6.07 24.24
C SER A 35 12.04 -7.55 24.60
N THR A 36 10.93 -7.94 25.26
CA THR A 36 10.75 -9.32 25.76
C THR A 36 10.55 -10.36 24.65
N THR A 37 9.83 -10.02 23.58
CA THR A 37 9.55 -10.94 22.48
C THR A 37 9.62 -10.23 21.13
N ARG A 38 9.91 -10.99 20.06
CA ARG A 38 9.96 -10.44 18.70
C ARG A 38 8.61 -9.85 18.27
N PHE A 39 7.50 -10.41 18.75
CA PHE A 39 6.17 -9.91 18.47
C PHE A 39 6.01 -8.48 19.00
N PHE A 40 6.24 -8.27 20.31
CA PHE A 40 6.15 -6.94 20.92
C PHE A 40 7.15 -5.94 20.34
N HIS A 41 8.36 -6.38 19.99
CA HIS A 41 9.35 -5.53 19.33
C HIS A 41 8.89 -5.00 17.94
N GLN A 42 8.02 -5.73 17.27
CA GLN A 42 7.51 -5.38 15.94
C GLN A 42 6.17 -4.64 15.98
N THR A 43 5.35 -4.84 17.01
CA THR A 43 4.00 -4.24 17.13
C THR A 43 3.97 -3.00 18.02
N LEU A 44 4.77 -2.96 19.08
CA LEU A 44 4.81 -1.86 20.04
C LEU A 44 6.00 -0.95 19.78
N ASP A 45 5.74 0.32 19.46
CA ASP A 45 6.74 1.38 19.50
C ASP A 45 6.44 2.33 20.67
N PRO A 46 7.07 2.15 21.85
CA PRO A 46 6.88 3.03 23.01
C PRO A 46 7.06 4.52 22.69
N ARG A 47 7.84 4.89 21.66
CA ARG A 47 8.07 6.30 21.28
C ARG A 47 6.87 6.96 20.62
N VAL A 48 5.91 6.17 20.14
CA VAL A 48 4.65 6.63 19.53
C VAL A 48 3.52 6.63 20.55
N ILE A 49 3.62 5.80 21.59
CA ILE A 49 2.60 5.63 22.63
C ILE A 49 2.78 6.65 23.76
N HIS A 50 4.03 6.95 24.15
CA HIS A 50 4.35 7.92 25.20
C HIS A 50 4.44 9.36 24.67
N SER A 51 4.33 10.33 25.59
CA SER A 51 4.52 11.73 25.28
C SER A 51 5.97 12.04 24.91
N GLY A 52 6.19 13.03 24.04
CA GLY A 52 7.53 13.44 23.62
C GLY A 52 8.43 13.86 24.80
N GLU A 53 7.84 14.44 25.85
CA GLU A 53 8.56 14.87 27.06
C GLU A 53 9.10 13.68 27.88
N GLU A 54 8.32 12.62 28.07
CA GLU A 54 8.76 11.40 28.76
C GLU A 54 9.89 10.70 28.00
N VAL A 55 9.72 10.57 26.69
CA VAL A 55 10.72 9.97 25.79
C VAL A 55 12.00 10.81 25.84
N GLU A 56 11.90 12.13 25.70
CA GLU A 56 13.06 13.02 25.73
C GLU A 56 13.78 13.01 27.08
N LYS A 57 13.03 13.03 28.20
CA LYS A 57 13.60 12.92 29.55
C LYS A 57 14.43 11.65 29.71
N PHE A 58 13.87 10.49 29.39
CA PHE A 58 14.60 9.22 29.45
C PHE A 58 15.84 9.22 28.55
N ILE A 59 15.71 9.73 27.32
CA ILE A 59 16.83 9.79 26.37
C ILE A 59 17.94 10.72 26.87
N ARG A 60 17.61 11.87 27.48
CA ARG A 60 18.56 12.79 28.13
C ARG A 60 19.28 12.14 29.32
N GLU A 61 18.53 11.50 30.22
CA GLU A 61 19.08 10.80 31.39
C GLU A 61 20.04 9.68 30.96
N ARG A 62 19.63 8.87 29.99
CA ARG A 62 20.45 7.78 29.48
C ARG A 62 21.66 8.25 28.65
N ASP A 63 21.54 9.31 27.84
CA ASP A 63 22.69 9.90 27.13
C ASP A 63 23.74 10.44 28.10
N LYS A 64 23.31 11.01 29.25
CA LYS A 64 24.23 11.42 30.32
C LYS A 64 24.90 10.23 31.01
N ALA A 65 24.16 9.14 31.25
CA ALA A 65 24.72 7.93 31.85
C ALA A 65 25.71 7.21 30.90
N ASP A 66 25.33 6.99 29.64
CA ASP A 66 26.13 6.27 28.65
C ASP A 66 27.34 7.10 28.14
N GLN A 67 27.34 8.43 28.29
CA GLN A 67 28.54 9.28 28.08
C GLN A 67 29.70 8.96 29.05
N SER A 68 29.42 8.39 30.22
CA SER A 68 30.46 7.92 31.15
C SER A 68 30.99 6.52 30.80
N ARG A 69 30.36 5.83 29.84
CA ARG A 69 30.69 4.46 29.42
C ARG A 69 31.53 4.46 28.15
N VAL A 70 32.34 3.41 28.01
CA VAL A 70 33.28 3.24 26.89
C VAL A 70 32.56 2.97 25.54
N GLU A 71 31.28 2.62 25.57
CA GLU A 71 30.49 2.15 24.41
C GLU A 71 30.32 3.20 23.30
N GLY A 72 30.57 4.49 23.55
CA GLY A 72 30.70 5.52 22.50
C GLY A 72 29.43 5.79 21.68
N LEU A 73 28.27 5.44 22.23
CA LEU A 73 26.94 5.74 21.69
C LEU A 73 26.49 7.14 22.12
N PHE A 74 25.73 7.80 21.24
CA PHE A 74 25.18 9.14 21.45
C PHE A 74 23.70 9.14 21.06
N ALA A 75 22.85 9.74 21.88
CA ALA A 75 21.45 9.96 21.56
C ALA A 75 21.29 10.98 20.42
N CYS A 76 20.42 10.65 19.46
CA CYS A 76 19.74 11.65 18.65
C CYS A 76 18.41 12.01 19.31
N TYR A 77 18.26 13.27 19.71
CA TYR A 77 17.06 13.78 20.40
C TYR A 77 15.85 13.98 19.47
N HIS A 78 16.01 13.79 18.15
CA HIS A 78 14.90 13.87 17.20
C HIS A 78 14.27 12.51 16.88
N CYS A 79 15.09 11.47 16.65
CA CYS A 79 14.57 10.11 16.40
C CYS A 79 14.61 9.20 17.62
N TYR A 80 15.08 9.72 18.77
CA TYR A 80 15.19 9.01 20.05
C TYR A 80 15.95 7.67 19.91
N ARG A 81 17.06 7.68 19.15
CA ARG A 81 17.95 6.53 18.93
C ARG A 81 19.35 6.82 19.44
N PHE A 82 19.92 5.85 20.14
CA PHE A 82 21.35 5.79 20.42
C PHE A 82 22.07 5.26 19.18
N LEU A 83 23.05 6.02 18.69
CA LEU A 83 23.81 5.69 17.49
C LEU A 83 25.31 5.92 17.77
N PRO A 84 26.23 5.24 17.07
CA PRO A 84 27.66 5.48 17.27
C PRO A 84 28.08 6.89 16.86
N LYS A 85 29.19 7.38 17.41
CA LYS A 85 29.72 8.74 17.22
C LYS A 85 29.84 9.17 15.75
N ASP A 86 30.12 8.25 14.84
CA ASP A 86 30.26 8.50 13.40
C ASP A 86 28.93 8.83 12.69
N ARG A 87 27.78 8.63 13.34
CA ARG A 87 26.45 9.03 12.83
C ARG A 87 26.08 10.48 13.13
N PHE A 88 27.01 11.25 13.68
CA PHE A 88 26.81 12.64 14.07
C PHE A 88 27.94 13.55 13.58
N ALA A 89 27.65 14.85 13.47
CA ALA A 89 28.69 15.84 13.24
C ALA A 89 29.61 16.00 14.47
N LYS A 90 30.88 16.34 14.24
CA LYS A 90 31.86 16.65 15.30
C LYS A 90 31.38 17.80 16.21
N LYS A 91 30.67 18.79 15.67
CA LYS A 91 30.08 19.89 16.47
C LYS A 91 28.96 19.40 17.41
N ALA A 92 28.30 18.29 17.09
CA ALA A 92 27.16 17.75 17.82
C ALA A 92 27.56 16.68 18.87
N THR A 93 28.77 16.12 18.77
CA THR A 93 29.30 15.07 19.67
C THR A 93 30.30 15.58 20.70
N PHE A 94 30.92 16.74 20.48
CA PHE A 94 31.87 17.31 21.43
C PHE A 94 31.16 18.31 22.34
N GLU A 95 31.35 18.15 23.65
CA GLU A 95 31.02 19.17 24.66
C GLU A 95 31.90 20.42 24.46
N ARG A 96 31.53 21.26 23.49
CA ARG A 96 31.93 22.66 23.59
C ARG A 96 31.04 23.29 24.64
N GLN A 97 31.64 23.62 25.79
CA GLN A 97 31.16 24.77 26.54
C GLN A 97 31.04 25.93 25.56
N SER A 98 29.88 26.58 25.54
CA SER A 98 29.73 27.88 24.89
C SER A 98 30.74 28.86 25.49
N LYS A 99 30.97 30.01 24.84
CA LYS A 99 31.79 31.08 25.46
C LYS A 99 31.22 31.60 26.80
N LYS A 100 30.00 31.19 27.17
CA LYS A 100 29.33 31.47 28.46
C LYS A 100 29.33 30.26 29.43
N GLY A 101 30.17 29.26 29.21
CA GLY A 101 30.29 28.08 30.09
C GLY A 101 29.17 27.03 29.98
N GLN A 102 27.97 27.40 29.50
CA GLN A 102 26.87 26.47 29.28
C GLN A 102 27.26 25.37 28.27
N LYS A 103 27.03 24.11 28.64
CA LYS A 103 27.27 22.95 27.78
C LYS A 103 26.20 22.86 26.70
N ILE A 104 26.62 22.81 25.43
CA ILE A 104 25.70 22.65 24.28
C ILE A 104 24.91 21.32 24.34
N THR A 105 25.41 20.33 25.10
CA THR A 105 24.72 19.05 25.36
C THR A 105 23.43 19.20 26.17
N ASP A 106 23.27 20.23 27.00
CA ASP A 106 22.06 20.41 27.83
C ASP A 106 20.86 20.99 27.05
N GLU A 107 21.07 21.60 25.88
CA GLU A 107 19.99 22.12 25.02
C GLU A 107 19.20 21.02 24.28
N GLY A 108 19.64 19.75 24.30
CA GLY A 108 18.95 18.65 23.60
C GLY A 108 19.04 18.69 22.06
N ARG A 109 19.91 19.53 21.48
CA ARG A 109 19.94 19.79 20.02
C ARG A 109 20.81 18.82 19.20
N ARG A 110 20.97 17.56 19.64
CA ARG A 110 21.79 16.56 18.89
C ARG A 110 20.97 15.82 17.84
N TYR A 111 21.24 16.11 16.57
CA TYR A 111 20.70 15.42 15.39
C TYR A 111 21.73 14.46 14.80
N CYS A 112 21.35 13.20 14.55
CA CYS A 112 22.13 12.29 13.70
C CYS A 112 22.03 12.75 12.24
N PHE A 113 22.92 12.27 11.37
CA PHE A 113 22.96 12.69 9.97
C PHE A 113 21.60 12.55 9.27
N ASP A 114 20.92 11.42 9.40
CA ASP A 114 19.62 11.19 8.75
C ASP A 114 18.56 12.21 9.17
N CYS A 115 18.49 12.55 10.47
CA CYS A 115 17.59 13.59 10.96
C CYS A 115 18.05 14.99 10.54
N SER A 116 19.35 15.32 10.63
CA SER A 116 19.82 16.64 10.20
C SER A 116 19.71 16.87 8.69
N ALA A 117 19.67 15.81 7.89
CA ALA A 117 19.30 15.87 6.48
C ALA A 117 17.82 16.18 6.32
N LYS A 118 16.95 15.34 6.92
CA LYS A 118 15.49 15.48 6.83
C LYS A 118 15.00 16.87 7.25
N TYR A 119 15.58 17.44 8.32
CA TYR A 119 15.22 18.75 8.86
C TYR A 119 16.15 19.89 8.43
N ARG A 120 17.01 19.66 7.41
CA ARG A 120 17.94 20.66 6.83
C ARG A 120 18.74 21.47 7.87
N VAL A 121 19.12 20.83 8.99
CA VAL A 121 19.75 21.47 10.17
C VAL A 121 21.10 22.12 9.86
N TYR A 122 21.75 21.73 8.76
CA TYR A 122 22.98 22.34 8.29
C TYR A 122 22.76 23.05 6.94
N GLU A 123 23.38 24.22 6.78
CA GLU A 123 23.43 25.00 5.53
C GLU A 123 23.83 24.17 4.31
N HIS A 124 23.25 24.51 3.15
CA HIS A 124 23.51 23.87 1.87
C HIS A 124 25.00 23.95 1.48
N LEU A 125 25.56 22.78 1.14
CA LEU A 125 26.94 22.57 0.72
C LEU A 125 28.02 23.19 1.63
N ARG A 126 27.72 23.39 2.93
CA ARG A 126 28.74 23.72 3.93
C ARG A 126 29.48 22.48 4.43
N PRO A 127 30.79 22.58 4.75
CA PRO A 127 31.56 21.48 5.27
C PRO A 127 31.21 21.15 6.73
N ILE A 128 30.84 19.90 6.97
CA ILE A 128 30.50 19.34 8.28
C ILE A 128 31.53 18.25 8.58
N SER A 129 32.34 18.47 9.63
CA SER A 129 33.37 17.52 10.04
C SER A 129 32.77 16.32 10.77
N ASN A 130 33.25 15.12 10.48
CA ASN A 130 33.00 13.89 11.22
C ASN A 130 34.31 13.11 11.33
N GLY A 131 34.86 13.00 12.54
CA GLY A 131 36.21 12.46 12.75
C GLY A 131 37.25 13.21 11.91
N LYS A 132 37.89 12.49 10.97
CA LYS A 132 38.86 13.01 9.99
C LYS A 132 38.21 13.46 8.66
N LEU A 133 36.97 13.06 8.39
CA LEU A 133 36.27 13.32 7.12
C LEU A 133 35.48 14.64 7.17
N ARG A 134 35.24 15.23 5.99
CA ARG A 134 34.35 16.38 5.80
C ARG A 134 33.25 15.99 4.81
N TYR A 135 32.01 16.12 5.25
CA TYR A 135 30.81 15.91 4.46
C TYR A 135 30.17 17.25 4.10
N TYR A 136 29.46 17.27 2.97
CA TYR A 136 28.75 18.42 2.43
C TYR A 136 27.31 17.99 2.21
N PHE A 137 26.37 18.66 2.87
CA PHE A 137 24.94 18.33 2.76
C PHE A 137 24.32 19.10 1.59
N CYS A 138 23.75 18.41 0.62
CA CYS A 138 23.01 19.05 -0.47
C CYS A 138 21.51 19.05 -0.14
N HIS A 139 20.89 20.23 -0.05
CA HIS A 139 19.44 20.38 0.18
C HIS A 139 18.63 19.82 -0.99
N ASN A 140 19.17 19.88 -2.22
CA ASN A 140 18.48 19.52 -3.45
C ASN A 140 18.32 17.99 -3.61
N CYS A 141 19.31 17.18 -3.22
CA CYS A 141 19.21 15.71 -3.25
C CYS A 141 19.09 15.04 -1.87
N GLY A 142 19.12 15.80 -0.78
CA GLY A 142 18.98 15.27 0.59
C GLY A 142 20.12 14.36 1.06
N GLN A 143 21.32 14.46 0.49
CA GLN A 143 22.45 13.57 0.79
C GLN A 143 23.69 14.30 1.33
N TYR A 144 24.43 13.62 2.21
CA TYR A 144 25.81 13.96 2.58
C TYR A 144 26.79 13.34 1.60
N LYS A 145 27.69 14.14 1.03
CA LYS A 145 28.74 13.68 0.11
C LYS A 145 30.11 14.25 0.52
N THR A 146 31.19 13.61 0.12
CA THR A 146 32.57 14.09 0.39
C THR A 146 32.93 15.27 -0.51
N LYS A 147 34.08 15.93 -0.29
CA LYS A 147 34.52 17.08 -1.11
C LYS A 147 34.59 16.75 -2.61
N SER A 148 35.00 15.53 -2.98
CA SER A 148 35.13 15.08 -4.37
C SER A 148 33.81 14.66 -5.03
N ALA A 149 32.75 14.44 -4.25
CA ALA A 149 31.46 13.97 -4.74
C ALA A 149 30.29 14.92 -4.41
N LYS A 150 30.57 16.09 -3.81
CA LYS A 150 29.54 17.07 -3.46
C LYS A 150 28.78 17.51 -4.71
N CYS A 151 27.52 17.89 -4.53
CA CYS A 151 26.77 18.56 -5.58
C CYS A 151 27.28 20.01 -5.72
N GLU A 152 26.91 20.67 -6.80
CA GLU A 152 27.26 22.08 -7.07
C GLU A 152 26.00 22.90 -7.38
N GLY A 153 26.12 24.23 -7.30
CA GLY A 153 24.99 25.15 -7.47
C GLY A 153 24.31 25.58 -6.16
N PRO A 154 23.40 26.57 -6.23
CA PRO A 154 22.66 27.08 -5.08
C PRO A 154 21.65 26.03 -4.54
N PRO A 155 21.13 26.22 -3.31
CA PRO A 155 19.92 25.53 -2.90
C PRO A 155 18.78 25.93 -3.84
N LEU A 156 17.94 24.96 -4.22
CA LEU A 156 16.64 25.28 -4.81
C LEU A 156 15.72 25.79 -3.70
N ASP A 157 15.05 26.91 -3.94
CA ASP A 157 13.96 27.34 -3.07
C ASP A 157 12.83 26.31 -3.10
N ILE A 158 12.15 26.16 -1.97
CA ILE A 158 11.17 25.09 -1.75
C ILE A 158 9.93 25.28 -2.66
N ASP A 159 9.71 26.51 -3.15
CA ASP A 159 8.51 26.93 -3.86
C ASP A 159 8.65 26.89 -5.41
N TRP A 160 9.73 26.31 -5.95
CA TRP A 160 9.95 26.23 -7.41
C TRP A 160 9.30 24.97 -8.03
N GLU A 161 8.08 25.11 -8.54
CA GLU A 161 7.32 24.06 -9.24
C GLU A 161 7.77 23.78 -10.70
N HIS A 162 8.98 24.21 -11.12
CA HIS A 162 9.44 24.06 -12.50
C HIS A 162 10.53 22.99 -12.69
N ASP A 163 10.31 22.15 -13.72
CA ASP A 163 11.02 20.88 -14.01
C ASP A 163 12.53 21.00 -14.34
N GLU A 164 13.09 22.21 -14.38
CA GLU A 164 14.50 22.44 -14.71
C GLU A 164 15.43 22.21 -13.51
N VAL A 165 15.50 20.96 -13.05
CA VAL A 165 16.47 20.53 -12.03
C VAL A 165 17.90 20.80 -12.55
N PRO A 166 18.72 21.65 -11.88
CA PRO A 166 20.06 21.97 -12.35
C PRO A 166 20.93 20.71 -12.49
N ALA A 167 21.53 20.54 -13.67
CA ALA A 167 22.18 19.29 -14.10
C ALA A 167 23.38 18.84 -13.24
N SER A 168 23.86 19.68 -12.30
CA SER A 168 24.90 19.38 -11.32
C SER A 168 24.48 18.34 -10.26
N CYS A 169 23.18 18.14 -10.06
CA CYS A 169 22.67 17.13 -9.13
C CYS A 169 22.46 15.81 -9.88
N GLY A 170 23.56 15.11 -10.21
CA GLY A 170 23.60 13.87 -11.01
C GLY A 170 22.83 12.65 -10.44
N LEU A 171 22.12 12.83 -9.32
CA LEU A 171 21.04 11.95 -8.89
C LEU A 171 19.76 12.78 -8.91
N LYS A 172 18.76 12.33 -9.67
CA LYS A 172 17.36 12.75 -9.45
C LYS A 172 17.11 12.73 -7.94
N PRO A 173 16.40 13.72 -7.37
CA PRO A 173 16.12 13.73 -5.94
C PRO A 173 15.62 12.34 -5.56
N VAL A 174 16.20 11.75 -4.51
CA VAL A 174 15.75 10.44 -4.03
C VAL A 174 14.36 10.69 -3.47
N THR A 175 13.35 10.62 -4.34
CA THR A 175 11.95 10.53 -3.97
C THR A 175 11.91 9.41 -2.95
N GLN A 176 11.66 9.82 -1.72
CA GLN A 176 11.77 8.94 -0.56
C GLN A 176 10.82 7.79 -0.83
N ARG A 177 11.37 6.62 -1.21
CA ARG A 177 10.57 5.50 -1.73
C ARG A 177 9.44 5.30 -0.75
N SER A 178 8.21 5.42 -1.23
CA SER A 178 7.07 5.37 -0.32
C SER A 178 7.12 4.04 0.41
N GLY A 179 6.58 3.99 1.64
CA GLY A 179 6.50 2.73 2.37
C GLY A 179 5.87 1.62 1.50
N LEU A 180 4.92 2.00 0.63
CA LEU A 180 4.25 1.14 -0.34
C LEU A 180 5.18 0.62 -1.45
N ASP A 181 6.10 1.43 -2.00
CA ASP A 181 7.05 1.00 -3.05
C ASP A 181 8.00 -0.11 -2.59
N THR A 182 8.22 -0.23 -1.29
CA THR A 182 9.13 -1.23 -0.69
C THR A 182 8.40 -2.46 -0.13
N LEU A 183 7.06 -2.48 -0.14
CA LEU A 183 6.29 -3.61 0.34
C LEU A 183 6.42 -4.83 -0.60
N PRO A 184 6.59 -6.06 -0.05
CA PRO A 184 6.44 -7.29 -0.80
C PRO A 184 5.11 -7.36 -1.55
N ALA A 185 5.14 -7.90 -2.78
CA ALA A 185 3.98 -7.96 -3.66
C ALA A 185 2.74 -8.67 -3.07
N HIS A 186 2.92 -9.58 -2.11
CA HIS A 186 1.80 -10.22 -1.41
C HIS A 186 1.08 -9.27 -0.42
N LEU A 187 1.81 -8.39 0.28
CA LEU A 187 1.22 -7.36 1.13
C LEU A 187 0.54 -6.28 0.28
N LEU A 188 1.18 -5.84 -0.81
CA LEU A 188 0.55 -4.95 -1.78
C LEU A 188 -0.74 -5.57 -2.36
N LYS A 189 -0.74 -6.86 -2.67
CA LYS A 189 -1.95 -7.56 -3.12
C LYS A 189 -3.05 -7.57 -2.06
N MET A 190 -2.72 -7.76 -0.78
CA MET A 190 -3.70 -7.67 0.31
C MET A 190 -4.31 -6.27 0.37
N ILE A 191 -3.49 -5.22 0.46
CA ILE A 191 -3.94 -3.82 0.48
C ILE A 191 -4.82 -3.51 -0.73
N VAL A 192 -4.34 -3.84 -1.94
CA VAL A 192 -5.05 -3.58 -3.21
C VAL A 192 -6.36 -4.39 -3.32
N SER A 193 -6.51 -5.52 -2.61
CA SER A 193 -7.77 -6.28 -2.60
C SER A 193 -8.88 -5.62 -1.76
N HIS A 194 -8.55 -4.62 -0.93
CA HIS A 194 -9.49 -3.90 -0.07
C HIS A 194 -9.85 -2.48 -0.55
N ILE A 195 -9.17 -1.94 -1.56
CA ILE A 195 -9.44 -0.59 -2.12
C ILE A 195 -10.33 -0.64 -3.37
N GLY A 196 -10.84 0.52 -3.80
CA GLY A 196 -11.58 0.65 -5.05
C GLY A 196 -10.74 0.32 -6.27
N TYR A 197 -11.40 -0.04 -7.38
CA TYR A 197 -10.67 -0.30 -8.62
C TYR A 197 -10.04 0.98 -9.20
N ASP A 198 -10.66 2.13 -8.97
CA ASP A 198 -10.12 3.44 -9.34
C ASP A 198 -8.87 3.79 -8.52
N ASP A 199 -8.94 3.65 -7.19
CA ASP A 199 -7.79 3.81 -6.28
C ASP A 199 -6.63 2.89 -6.68
N ALA A 200 -6.93 1.65 -7.07
CA ALA A 200 -5.92 0.70 -7.53
C ALA A 200 -5.29 1.09 -8.89
N LEU A 201 -6.03 1.78 -9.77
CA LEU A 201 -5.50 2.36 -11.00
C LEU A 201 -4.62 3.57 -10.67
N HIS A 202 -5.07 4.48 -9.80
CA HIS A 202 -4.28 5.62 -9.33
C HIS A 202 -2.98 5.18 -8.65
N LEU A 203 -3.04 4.21 -7.72
CA LEU A 203 -1.88 3.63 -7.06
C LEU A 203 -0.85 3.05 -8.06
N ALA A 204 -1.33 2.36 -9.10
CA ALA A 204 -0.49 1.84 -10.17
C ALA A 204 0.10 2.92 -11.11
N MET A 205 -0.28 4.18 -10.95
CA MET A 205 0.30 5.32 -11.68
C MET A 205 1.26 6.18 -10.85
N VAL A 206 1.27 6.06 -9.51
CA VAL A 206 2.13 6.87 -8.61
C VAL A 206 3.62 6.68 -8.89
N THR A 207 4.07 5.43 -9.04
CA THR A 207 5.49 5.13 -9.32
C THR A 207 5.63 4.05 -10.39
N ARG A 208 6.80 4.01 -11.04
CA ARG A 208 7.16 2.94 -11.97
C ARG A 208 7.12 1.55 -11.30
N THR A 209 7.60 1.45 -10.06
CA THR A 209 7.62 0.19 -9.31
C THR A 209 6.21 -0.30 -9.02
N LEU A 210 5.29 0.58 -8.61
CA LEU A 210 3.88 0.23 -8.42
C LEU A 210 3.21 -0.11 -9.76
N LYS A 211 3.53 0.59 -10.86
CA LYS A 211 3.03 0.27 -12.21
C LYS A 211 3.40 -1.13 -12.70
N GLU A 212 4.60 -1.59 -12.38
CA GLU A 212 5.09 -2.93 -12.74
C GLU A 212 4.58 -4.01 -11.77
N THR A 213 4.37 -3.67 -10.50
CA THR A 213 4.00 -4.61 -9.43
C THR A 213 2.49 -4.79 -9.28
N VAL A 214 1.73 -3.69 -9.21
CA VAL A 214 0.29 -3.68 -8.93
C VAL A 214 -0.48 -4.15 -10.16
N GLN A 215 -1.37 -5.13 -9.97
CA GLN A 215 -2.14 -5.73 -11.06
C GLN A 215 -3.65 -5.58 -10.79
N PRO A 216 -4.26 -4.38 -10.98
CA PRO A 216 -5.64 -4.10 -10.57
C PRO A 216 -6.67 -5.09 -11.14
N VAL A 217 -6.50 -5.48 -12.41
CA VAL A 217 -7.36 -6.45 -13.12
C VAL A 217 -7.34 -7.86 -12.51
N LYS A 218 -6.33 -8.19 -11.70
CA LYS A 218 -6.20 -9.50 -11.03
C LYS A 218 -6.41 -9.43 -9.51
N TRP A 219 -6.04 -8.32 -8.88
CA TRP A 219 -5.98 -8.20 -7.42
C TRP A 219 -7.25 -7.60 -6.82
N VAL A 220 -7.90 -6.67 -7.51
CA VAL A 220 -9.17 -6.08 -7.06
C VAL A 220 -10.30 -7.08 -7.28
N ALA A 221 -11.28 -7.10 -6.37
CA ALA A 221 -12.44 -7.98 -6.47
C ALA A 221 -13.24 -7.76 -7.77
N LEU A 222 -13.90 -8.83 -8.25
CA LEU A 222 -14.55 -8.82 -9.56
C LEU A 222 -15.76 -7.88 -9.61
N HIS A 223 -16.54 -7.80 -8.53
CA HIS A 223 -17.71 -6.93 -8.46
C HIS A 223 -17.33 -5.44 -8.44
N THR A 224 -16.26 -5.06 -7.72
CA THR A 224 -15.73 -3.69 -7.67
C THR A 224 -15.26 -3.22 -9.05
N ARG A 225 -14.51 -4.08 -9.76
CA ARG A 225 -14.09 -3.85 -11.15
C ARG A 225 -15.25 -3.69 -12.12
N PHE A 226 -16.25 -4.57 -11.98
CA PHE A 226 -17.44 -4.55 -12.81
C PHE A 226 -18.25 -3.27 -12.59
N ARG A 227 -18.49 -2.91 -11.32
CA ARG A 227 -19.21 -1.70 -10.91
C ARG A 227 -18.55 -0.45 -11.50
N PHE A 228 -17.24 -0.26 -11.27
CA PHE A 228 -16.50 0.87 -11.85
C PHE A 228 -16.68 0.98 -13.37
N LEU A 229 -16.47 -0.10 -14.12
CA LEU A 229 -16.56 -0.03 -15.59
C LEU A 229 -18.00 0.22 -16.07
N ARG A 230 -19.00 -0.38 -15.41
CA ARG A 230 -20.42 -0.15 -15.70
C ARG A 230 -20.80 1.29 -15.42
N ASP A 231 -20.47 1.81 -14.25
CA ASP A 231 -20.89 3.13 -13.79
C ASP A 231 -20.19 4.23 -14.60
N LYS A 232 -18.90 4.06 -14.91
CA LYS A 232 -18.18 4.93 -15.85
C LYS A 232 -18.82 4.93 -17.24
N TRP A 233 -19.04 3.76 -17.84
CA TRP A 233 -19.64 3.69 -19.16
C TRP A 233 -21.07 4.23 -19.19
N ALA A 234 -21.87 4.03 -18.14
CA ALA A 234 -23.22 4.57 -18.03
C ALA A 234 -23.24 6.11 -17.95
N MET A 235 -22.24 6.74 -17.32
CA MET A 235 -22.07 8.19 -17.37
C MET A 235 -21.60 8.66 -18.76
N ASP A 236 -20.63 7.95 -19.36
CA ASP A 236 -20.09 8.26 -20.70
C ASP A 236 -21.13 8.07 -21.84
N THR A 237 -22.26 7.41 -21.59
CA THR A 237 -23.27 7.04 -22.63
C THR A 237 -24.72 7.33 -22.25
N LEU A 238 -24.94 8.17 -21.23
CA LEU A 238 -26.29 8.65 -20.91
C LEU A 238 -26.86 9.38 -22.14
N ASP A 239 -28.08 9.01 -22.55
CA ASP A 239 -28.82 9.56 -23.70
C ASP A 239 -28.15 9.39 -25.09
N VAL A 240 -27.08 8.59 -25.21
CA VAL A 240 -26.43 8.27 -26.49
C VAL A 240 -27.04 7.00 -27.11
N GLU A 241 -27.47 7.06 -28.36
CA GLU A 241 -27.92 5.87 -29.10
C GLU A 241 -26.79 4.88 -29.36
N ILE A 242 -27.08 3.57 -29.32
CA ILE A 242 -26.07 2.51 -29.38
C ILE A 242 -25.24 2.56 -30.68
N ASP A 243 -25.79 3.05 -31.78
CA ASP A 243 -25.04 3.21 -33.04
C ASP A 243 -24.15 4.46 -33.09
N ALA A 244 -24.48 5.50 -32.32
CA ALA A 244 -23.61 6.66 -32.11
C ALA A 244 -22.47 6.40 -31.11
N MET A 245 -22.53 5.32 -30.32
CA MET A 245 -21.49 4.99 -29.34
C MET A 245 -20.15 4.62 -30.00
N GLU A 246 -19.14 5.48 -29.83
CA GLU A 246 -17.77 5.24 -30.29
C GLU A 246 -17.06 4.13 -29.53
N ALA A 247 -17.43 3.87 -28.27
CA ALA A 247 -16.69 3.01 -27.37
C ALA A 247 -17.58 2.21 -26.40
N PHE A 248 -17.13 0.99 -26.09
CA PHE A 248 -17.87 -0.01 -25.32
C PHE A 248 -17.02 -0.67 -24.22
N PRO A 249 -17.64 -1.17 -23.14
CA PRO A 249 -16.94 -1.81 -22.03
C PRO A 249 -16.50 -3.23 -22.36
N CYS A 250 -15.22 -3.54 -22.16
CA CYS A 250 -14.74 -4.92 -22.15
C CYS A 250 -14.64 -5.43 -20.71
N TYR A 251 -15.67 -6.13 -20.23
CA TYR A 251 -15.76 -6.68 -18.87
C TYR A 251 -14.77 -7.81 -18.56
N MET A 252 -14.03 -8.30 -19.57
CA MET A 252 -12.93 -9.23 -19.35
C MET A 252 -11.62 -8.52 -18.95
N CYS A 253 -11.27 -7.41 -19.61
CA CYS A 253 -10.06 -6.63 -19.27
C CYS A 253 -10.32 -5.40 -18.38
N CYS A 254 -11.59 -5.14 -18.05
CA CYS A 254 -12.03 -4.03 -17.20
C CYS A 254 -11.59 -2.65 -17.76
N ARG A 255 -11.84 -2.43 -19.07
CA ARG A 255 -11.54 -1.19 -19.80
C ARG A 255 -12.58 -0.90 -20.88
N THR A 256 -12.90 0.36 -21.10
CA THR A 256 -13.59 0.87 -22.30
C THR A 256 -12.67 0.73 -23.53
N ARG A 257 -13.21 0.41 -24.69
CA ARG A 257 -12.48 0.19 -25.96
C ARG A 257 -13.30 0.73 -27.15
N PRO A 258 -12.66 1.21 -28.24
CA PRO A 258 -13.40 1.63 -29.44
C PRO A 258 -14.28 0.52 -30.02
N ARG A 259 -15.40 0.90 -30.64
CA ARG A 259 -16.38 0.03 -31.32
C ARG A 259 -15.71 -0.97 -32.27
N SER A 260 -14.69 -0.52 -33.01
CA SER A 260 -13.86 -1.34 -33.92
C SER A 260 -13.11 -2.51 -33.26
N LYS A 261 -13.03 -2.56 -31.93
CA LYS A 261 -12.42 -3.67 -31.16
C LYS A 261 -13.44 -4.71 -30.70
N PHE A 262 -14.68 -4.68 -31.17
CA PHE A 262 -15.72 -5.67 -30.91
C PHE A 262 -16.22 -6.30 -32.22
N THR A 263 -16.83 -7.48 -32.14
CA THR A 263 -17.45 -8.12 -33.32
C THR A 263 -18.86 -7.59 -33.54
N LYS A 264 -19.35 -7.60 -34.80
CA LYS A 264 -20.72 -7.17 -35.13
C LYS A 264 -21.76 -7.92 -34.29
N ASN A 265 -21.59 -9.22 -34.10
CA ASN A 265 -22.47 -10.07 -33.28
C ASN A 265 -22.51 -9.59 -31.81
N GLN A 266 -21.39 -9.15 -31.22
CA GLN A 266 -21.40 -8.60 -29.86
C GLN A 266 -22.13 -7.26 -29.76
N LEU A 267 -21.99 -6.39 -30.77
CA LEU A 267 -22.68 -5.10 -30.81
C LEU A 267 -24.20 -5.32 -30.97
N HIS A 268 -24.62 -6.18 -31.90
CA HIS A 268 -26.01 -6.57 -32.09
C HIS A 268 -26.63 -7.21 -30.82
N MET A 269 -25.88 -8.06 -30.11
CA MET A 269 -26.34 -8.66 -28.85
C MET A 269 -26.52 -7.65 -27.71
N VAL A 270 -25.77 -6.55 -27.71
CA VAL A 270 -25.89 -5.47 -26.70
C VAL A 270 -27.11 -4.61 -26.98
N ASP A 271 -27.37 -4.33 -28.25
CA ASP A 271 -28.56 -3.63 -28.73
C ASP A 271 -29.83 -4.44 -28.43
N LYS A 272 -29.91 -5.67 -28.96
CA LYS A 272 -31.07 -6.57 -28.80
C LYS A 272 -31.31 -7.02 -27.35
N TYR A 273 -30.25 -7.18 -26.57
CA TYR A 273 -30.32 -7.70 -25.20
C TYR A 273 -29.41 -6.92 -24.24
N ARG A 274 -29.79 -5.68 -23.91
CA ARG A 274 -29.04 -4.78 -22.99
C ARG A 274 -28.67 -5.45 -21.66
N GLN A 275 -29.52 -6.32 -21.12
CA GLN A 275 -29.28 -7.13 -19.91
C GLN A 275 -28.14 -8.15 -20.04
N SER A 276 -27.66 -8.43 -21.26
CA SER A 276 -26.54 -9.30 -21.56
C SER A 276 -25.22 -8.55 -21.80
N SER A 277 -25.24 -7.22 -21.87
CA SER A 277 -24.07 -6.35 -22.13
C SER A 277 -22.85 -6.63 -21.24
N TRP A 278 -23.05 -7.09 -20.00
CA TRP A 278 -21.97 -7.54 -19.12
C TRP A 278 -21.11 -8.68 -19.70
N LYS A 279 -21.57 -9.36 -20.76
CA LYS A 279 -20.83 -10.38 -21.51
C LYS A 279 -19.90 -9.82 -22.61
N MET A 280 -19.84 -8.49 -22.81
CA MET A 280 -18.99 -7.85 -23.82
C MET A 280 -17.48 -8.10 -23.58
N ARG A 281 -16.78 -8.40 -24.67
CA ARG A 281 -15.37 -8.80 -24.71
C ARG A 281 -14.72 -8.29 -25.99
N CYS A 282 -13.77 -7.36 -25.89
CA CYS A 282 -13.02 -6.92 -27.07
C CYS A 282 -12.28 -8.11 -27.73
N GLN A 283 -12.03 -8.01 -29.04
CA GLN A 283 -11.38 -9.04 -29.86
C GLN A 283 -10.08 -9.57 -29.22
N GLY A 284 -9.22 -8.69 -28.69
CA GLY A 284 -7.98 -9.10 -28.00
C GLY A 284 -8.19 -9.81 -26.66
N CYS A 285 -9.40 -9.81 -26.09
CA CYS A 285 -9.80 -10.69 -24.99
C CYS A 285 -10.40 -12.00 -25.49
N VAL A 286 -11.18 -11.98 -26.58
CA VAL A 286 -11.66 -13.19 -27.26
C VAL A 286 -10.47 -14.04 -27.72
N GLN A 287 -9.54 -13.47 -28.48
CA GLN A 287 -8.34 -14.16 -28.96
C GLN A 287 -7.52 -14.80 -27.82
N ARG A 288 -7.39 -14.12 -26.67
CA ARG A 288 -6.69 -14.69 -25.50
C ARG A 288 -7.45 -15.83 -24.83
N ILE A 289 -8.79 -15.87 -24.89
CA ILE A 289 -9.61 -16.96 -24.34
C ILE A 289 -9.58 -18.18 -25.26
N TYR A 290 -9.70 -17.99 -26.58
CA TYR A 290 -9.90 -19.09 -27.54
C TYR A 290 -8.59 -19.57 -28.21
N HIS A 291 -7.60 -18.69 -28.42
CA HIS A 291 -6.36 -19.03 -29.12
C HIS A 291 -5.07 -18.98 -28.27
N GLY A 292 -5.06 -18.29 -27.12
CA GLY A 292 -3.89 -18.20 -26.25
C GLY A 292 -3.52 -19.51 -25.51
N HIS A 293 -2.28 -19.64 -25.03
CA HIS A 293 -1.90 -20.74 -24.13
C HIS A 293 -2.67 -20.63 -22.80
N GLY A 294 -3.24 -21.74 -22.31
CA GLY A 294 -4.08 -21.76 -21.10
C GLY A 294 -5.60 -21.68 -21.33
N LYS A 295 -6.06 -21.89 -22.58
CA LYS A 295 -7.46 -21.83 -23.07
C LYS A 295 -8.54 -22.23 -22.04
N ASN A 296 -8.37 -23.40 -21.42
CA ASN A 296 -9.40 -23.99 -20.55
C ASN A 296 -9.67 -23.19 -19.28
N LEU A 297 -8.65 -22.64 -18.61
CA LEU A 297 -8.87 -21.96 -17.32
C LEU A 297 -9.64 -20.66 -17.50
N MET A 298 -9.25 -19.82 -18.47
CA MET A 298 -9.90 -18.53 -18.72
C MET A 298 -11.28 -18.69 -19.35
N LYS A 299 -11.48 -19.65 -20.27
CA LYS A 299 -12.82 -19.99 -20.81
C LYS A 299 -13.74 -20.48 -19.68
N THR A 300 -13.23 -21.31 -18.76
CA THR A 300 -14.00 -21.84 -17.62
C THR A 300 -14.32 -20.78 -16.57
N GLU A 301 -13.33 -19.97 -16.14
CA GLU A 301 -13.57 -18.90 -15.16
C GLU A 301 -14.61 -17.91 -15.71
N TYR A 302 -14.54 -17.58 -17.00
CA TYR A 302 -15.51 -16.71 -17.64
C TYR A 302 -16.91 -17.35 -17.74
N LYS A 303 -17.02 -18.61 -18.20
CA LYS A 303 -18.30 -19.35 -18.25
C LYS A 303 -18.94 -19.50 -16.86
N ARG A 304 -18.15 -19.51 -15.79
CA ARG A 304 -18.65 -19.52 -14.39
C ARG A 304 -19.19 -18.15 -13.94
N ARG A 305 -18.94 -17.05 -14.63
CA ARG A 305 -19.46 -15.73 -14.22
C ARG A 305 -20.97 -15.64 -14.43
N ARG A 306 -21.67 -15.07 -13.45
CA ARG A 306 -23.11 -14.79 -13.51
C ARG A 306 -23.38 -13.37 -13.03
N MET A 307 -24.45 -12.76 -13.53
CA MET A 307 -24.98 -11.55 -12.92
C MET A 307 -25.62 -11.88 -11.57
N CYS A 308 -25.46 -11.01 -10.58
CA CYS A 308 -26.24 -11.09 -9.34
C CYS A 308 -27.61 -10.41 -9.56
N GLU A 309 -28.68 -11.12 -9.22
CA GLU A 309 -30.05 -10.63 -9.38
C GLU A 309 -30.37 -9.45 -8.45
N ILE A 310 -29.71 -9.36 -7.28
CA ILE A 310 -29.89 -8.29 -6.29
C ILE A 310 -29.10 -7.05 -6.72
N CYS A 311 -27.78 -7.03 -6.51
CA CYS A 311 -26.96 -5.82 -6.68
C CYS A 311 -26.48 -5.55 -8.12
N LYS A 312 -26.94 -6.34 -9.11
CA LYS A 312 -26.59 -6.25 -10.54
C LYS A 312 -25.07 -6.14 -10.79
N CYS A 313 -24.27 -6.84 -9.97
CA CYS A 313 -22.83 -6.98 -10.14
C CYS A 313 -22.47 -8.40 -10.60
N VAL A 314 -21.39 -8.55 -11.37
CA VAL A 314 -20.88 -9.87 -11.76
C VAL A 314 -20.24 -10.59 -10.58
N ARG A 315 -20.65 -11.85 -10.36
CA ARG A 315 -20.08 -12.80 -9.39
C ARG A 315 -19.59 -14.06 -10.09
N ARG A 316 -18.81 -14.89 -9.41
CA ARG A 316 -18.57 -16.27 -9.83
C ARG A 316 -19.75 -17.16 -9.38
N GLY A 317 -20.09 -18.15 -10.19
CA GLY A 317 -21.13 -19.12 -9.88
C GLY A 317 -20.74 -19.96 -8.65
N ARG A 318 -21.73 -20.26 -7.81
CA ARG A 318 -21.57 -20.92 -6.48
C ARG A 318 -20.85 -20.08 -5.41
N GLU A 319 -20.22 -18.96 -5.76
CA GLU A 319 -19.70 -17.99 -4.79
C GLU A 319 -20.76 -16.95 -4.40
N THR A 320 -20.68 -16.50 -3.14
CA THR A 320 -21.40 -15.34 -2.62
C THR A 320 -21.09 -14.09 -3.44
N CYS A 321 -22.08 -13.23 -3.70
CA CYS A 321 -21.80 -11.99 -4.42
C CYS A 321 -21.06 -10.99 -3.51
N GLY A 322 -19.80 -10.66 -3.84
CA GLY A 322 -19.04 -9.62 -3.12
C GLY A 322 -19.72 -8.25 -3.11
N GLY A 323 -20.50 -7.92 -4.14
CA GLY A 323 -21.32 -6.70 -4.15
C GLY A 323 -22.50 -6.75 -3.17
N CYS A 324 -23.02 -7.93 -2.85
CA CYS A 324 -24.03 -8.09 -1.78
C CYS A 324 -23.37 -8.12 -0.40
N MET A 325 -22.19 -8.74 -0.24
CA MET A 325 -21.40 -8.65 1.00
C MET A 325 -21.18 -7.18 1.41
N GLU A 326 -20.77 -6.33 0.46
CA GLU A 326 -20.57 -4.89 0.72
C GLU A 326 -21.86 -4.18 1.14
N LEU A 327 -23.01 -4.49 0.51
CA LEU A 327 -24.29 -3.90 0.88
C LEU A 327 -24.75 -4.37 2.27
N TYR A 328 -24.54 -5.65 2.60
CA TYR A 328 -24.85 -6.22 3.91
C TYR A 328 -24.00 -5.59 5.02
N VAL A 329 -22.68 -5.46 4.81
CA VAL A 329 -21.77 -4.78 5.76
C VAL A 329 -22.13 -3.30 5.95
N LYS A 330 -22.71 -2.66 4.93
CA LYS A 330 -23.25 -1.29 4.99
C LYS A 330 -24.67 -1.18 5.57
N GLY A 331 -25.30 -2.29 5.96
CA GLY A 331 -26.69 -2.33 6.44
C GLY A 331 -27.76 -2.03 5.37
N ALA A 332 -27.39 -2.01 4.08
CA ALA A 332 -28.29 -1.68 2.97
C ALA A 332 -29.13 -2.88 2.48
N ILE A 333 -28.76 -4.11 2.85
CA ILE A 333 -29.58 -5.32 2.69
C ILE A 333 -29.44 -6.19 3.95
N ASP A 334 -30.47 -6.99 4.24
CA ASP A 334 -30.43 -7.94 5.35
C ASP A 334 -29.78 -9.29 4.95
N ARG A 335 -29.59 -10.15 5.95
CA ARG A 335 -28.99 -11.48 5.74
C ARG A 335 -29.89 -12.39 4.87
N ARG A 336 -31.22 -12.26 4.94
CA ARG A 336 -32.17 -13.08 4.17
C ARG A 336 -32.16 -12.74 2.68
N THR A 337 -32.06 -11.46 2.34
CA THR A 337 -31.85 -10.99 0.96
C THR A 337 -30.58 -11.59 0.38
N MET A 338 -29.52 -11.67 1.18
CA MET A 338 -28.22 -12.17 0.75
C MET A 338 -28.14 -13.71 0.66
N TYR A 339 -28.91 -14.41 1.49
CA TYR A 339 -29.01 -15.87 1.55
C TYR A 339 -30.49 -16.30 1.60
N PRO A 340 -31.22 -16.26 0.45
CA PRO A 340 -32.61 -16.69 0.43
C PRO A 340 -32.70 -18.18 0.82
N ASP A 341 -33.65 -18.52 1.70
CA ASP A 341 -33.74 -19.81 2.42
C ASP A 341 -33.88 -21.06 1.53
N THR A 342 -34.01 -20.89 0.21
CA THR A 342 -33.94 -21.96 -0.79
C THR A 342 -32.63 -22.75 -0.79
N THR A 343 -31.55 -22.27 -0.15
CA THR A 343 -30.33 -23.06 0.08
C THR A 343 -30.33 -23.92 1.36
N LEU A 344 -31.34 -23.81 2.23
CA LEU A 344 -31.42 -24.56 3.49
C LEU A 344 -32.35 -25.78 3.43
N ASN A 345 -33.27 -25.85 2.47
CA ASN A 345 -34.20 -26.97 2.31
C ASN A 345 -33.60 -28.13 1.48
N ARG A 346 -32.60 -28.83 2.03
CA ARG A 346 -32.31 -30.26 1.78
C ARG A 346 -31.28 -30.80 2.79
N HIS A 347 -31.80 -31.45 3.83
CA HIS A 347 -31.19 -32.40 4.79
C HIS A 347 -29.67 -32.41 5.06
N HIS A 348 -29.33 -32.35 6.35
CA HIS A 348 -28.17 -32.97 7.00
C HIS A 348 -26.84 -32.98 6.22
N ASP A 349 -26.03 -31.95 6.40
CA ASP A 349 -24.57 -32.12 6.40
C ASP A 349 -23.87 -31.01 7.22
N TYR A 350 -23.54 -31.33 8.48
CA TYR A 350 -22.53 -30.60 9.25
C TYR A 350 -21.14 -31.12 8.83
N GLY A 351 -20.71 -30.80 7.61
CA GLY A 351 -19.38 -31.23 7.15
C GLY A 351 -19.08 -30.91 5.69
N ILE A 352 -17.98 -30.17 5.48
CA ILE A 352 -17.16 -30.18 4.25
C ILE A 352 -17.90 -29.83 2.94
N PHE A 353 -17.71 -28.58 2.49
CA PHE A 353 -18.06 -28.15 1.13
C PHE A 353 -17.31 -28.96 0.05
N LEU A 354 -17.93 -30.02 -0.47
CA LEU A 354 -17.47 -30.73 -1.67
C LEU A 354 -18.35 -30.42 -2.89
N ASN A 355 -17.69 -30.23 -4.04
CA ASN A 355 -18.34 -29.79 -5.27
C ASN A 355 -19.17 -30.90 -5.92
N ARG A 356 -20.50 -30.82 -5.84
CA ARG A 356 -21.39 -31.61 -6.71
C ARG A 356 -21.51 -30.97 -8.08
N LEU A 357 -21.20 -31.68 -9.17
CA LEU A 357 -21.39 -31.22 -10.56
C LEU A 357 -22.86 -31.43 -11.01
N ASP A 358 -23.19 -30.91 -12.20
CA ASP A 358 -24.49 -30.80 -12.93
C ASP A 358 -24.87 -29.31 -13.14
N GLY A 359 -25.58 -28.84 -14.18
CA GLY A 359 -26.20 -29.45 -15.36
C GLY A 359 -27.60 -28.84 -15.60
N LEU A 360 -28.03 -28.31 -16.76
CA LEU A 360 -27.39 -27.93 -18.05
C LEU A 360 -27.78 -26.46 -18.42
N PHE A 361 -27.24 -25.90 -19.52
CA PHE A 361 -27.94 -25.14 -20.60
C PHE A 361 -26.98 -24.28 -21.46
N ASP A 362 -26.93 -24.66 -22.74
CA ASP A 362 -26.57 -24.00 -24.00
C ASP A 362 -25.46 -22.94 -24.08
N GLY A 363 -24.46 -23.27 -24.90
CA GLY A 363 -23.42 -22.37 -25.35
C GLY A 363 -23.15 -22.45 -26.86
N GLN A 364 -24.13 -22.88 -27.66
CA GLN A 364 -23.97 -23.09 -29.11
C GLN A 364 -24.02 -21.77 -29.92
N ASP A 365 -24.81 -20.76 -29.51
CA ASP A 365 -24.91 -19.46 -30.20
C ASP A 365 -23.65 -18.56 -30.15
N TRP A 366 -22.49 -19.08 -29.70
CA TRP A 366 -21.26 -18.30 -29.49
C TRP A 366 -20.03 -18.86 -30.22
N GLU A 367 -20.18 -19.91 -31.04
CA GLU A 367 -19.03 -20.59 -31.68
C GLU A 367 -19.00 -20.49 -33.22
N GLU A 368 -19.86 -19.66 -33.83
CA GLU A 368 -19.75 -19.21 -35.23
C GLU A 368 -19.45 -17.70 -35.31
N GLY A 369 -18.21 -17.34 -35.72
CA GLY A 369 -17.72 -15.96 -35.87
C GLY A 369 -16.26 -15.76 -35.49
#